data_AF-A0A940BF25-F1
#
_entry.id   AF-A0A940BF25-F1
#
_cell.length_a   1.000
_cell.length_b   1.000
_cell.length_c   1.000
_cell.angle_alpha   90.00
_cell.angle_beta   90.00
_cell.angle_gamma   90.00
#
_symmetry.space_group_name_H-M   'P 1'
#
loop_
_entity.id
_entity.type
_entity.pdbx_description
1 polymer ?
#
loop_
_entity_poly.entity_id
_entity_poly.type
_entity_poly.pdbx_seq_one_letter_code
_entity_poly.pdbx_strand_id
1 'polypeptide(L)'
;MKSEIRKRYLCAMRDKEFLELYHPTLDALMKHGMPESQARRAAVEFTINNGHPHYHVDHERAYRCVCHLLKAEEKKASNARTFRTSLEMGLPKRRLRQQMWYEIAQRVASLRNRGMSIPQAIDHVLEHCRASRFFISPATALTKICPQSRTRALR
;
A
#
# COMPACT_ATOMS: atom_id res chain seq x y z
N MET A 1 12.29 -20.57 5.13
CA MET A 1 10.83 -20.46 5.34
C MET A 1 10.12 -20.60 3.99
N LYS A 2 9.11 -21.46 3.83
CA LYS A 2 8.39 -21.62 2.55
C LYS A 2 7.78 -20.27 2.12
N SER A 3 7.92 -19.89 0.84
CA SER A 3 7.53 -18.58 0.30
C SER A 3 6.08 -18.17 0.61
N GLU A 4 5.17 -19.13 0.65
CA GLU A 4 3.75 -18.89 0.96
C GLU A 4 3.52 -18.52 2.44
N ILE A 5 4.30 -19.06 3.37
CA ILE A 5 4.20 -18.72 4.80
C ILE A 5 4.59 -17.25 5.00
N ARG A 6 5.68 -16.81 4.36
CA ARG A 6 6.15 -15.41 4.43
C ARG A 6 5.10 -14.43 3.90
N LYS A 7 4.50 -14.77 2.76
CA LYS A 7 3.46 -13.96 2.15
C LYS A 7 2.23 -13.82 3.07
N ARG A 8 1.78 -14.91 3.69
CA ARG A 8 0.67 -14.88 4.65
C ARG A 8 0.98 -14.00 5.86
N TYR A 9 2.19 -14.12 6.41
CA TYR A 9 2.65 -13.29 7.53
C TYR A 9 2.60 -11.79 7.18
N LEU A 10 3.16 -11.40 6.03
CA LEU A 10 3.17 -10.01 5.59
C LEU A 10 1.75 -9.46 5.35
N CYS A 11 0.85 -10.28 4.78
CA CYS A 11 -0.56 -9.90 4.67
C CYS A 11 -1.21 -9.71 6.04
N ALA A 12 -0.94 -10.58 7.02
CA ALA A 12 -1.49 -10.45 8.36
C ALA A 12 -1.00 -9.18 9.08
N MET A 13 0.28 -8.81 8.91
CA MET A 13 0.82 -7.57 9.47
C MET A 13 0.16 -6.32 8.87
N ARG A 14 -0.03 -6.29 7.55
CA ARG A 14 -0.79 -5.22 6.88
C ARG A 14 -2.22 -5.15 7.40
N ASP A 15 -2.90 -6.30 7.50
CA ASP A 15 -4.30 -6.38 7.91
C ASP A 15 -4.47 -5.95 9.36
N LYS A 16 -3.49 -6.25 10.22
CA LYS A 16 -3.41 -5.73 11.59
C LYS A 16 -3.36 -4.20 11.64
N GLU A 17 -2.39 -3.58 10.94
CA GLU A 17 -2.29 -2.11 10.88
C GLU A 17 -3.56 -1.47 10.30
N PHE A 18 -4.19 -2.13 9.32
CA PHE A 18 -5.45 -1.67 8.76
C PHE A 18 -6.56 -1.64 9.81
N LEU A 19 -6.72 -2.72 10.58
CA LEU A 19 -7.75 -2.85 11.60
C LEU A 19 -7.55 -1.88 12.77
N GLU A 20 -6.30 -1.60 13.14
CA GLU A 20 -5.95 -0.62 14.19
C GLU A 20 -6.48 0.79 13.88
N LEU A 21 -6.55 1.19 12.61
CA LEU A 21 -7.15 2.46 12.19
C LEU A 21 -8.64 2.34 11.85
N TYR A 22 -9.04 1.22 11.26
CA TYR A 22 -10.42 0.98 10.84
C TYR A 22 -11.40 0.93 12.01
N HIS A 23 -11.09 0.22 13.09
CA HIS A 23 -12.03 0.05 14.22
C HIS A 23 -12.36 1.39 14.91
N PRO A 24 -11.38 2.22 15.31
CA PRO A 24 -11.68 3.54 15.88
C PRO A 24 -12.48 4.43 14.92
N THR A 25 -12.17 4.38 13.62
CA THR A 25 -12.89 5.14 12.59
C THR A 25 -14.35 4.70 12.48
N LEU A 26 -14.59 3.38 12.45
CA LEU A 26 -15.94 2.82 12.40
C LEU A 26 -16.75 3.23 13.64
N ASP A 27 -16.16 3.07 14.83
CA ASP A 27 -16.81 3.40 16.09
C ASP A 27 -17.16 4.89 16.16
N ALA A 28 -16.27 5.76 15.69
CA ALA A 28 -16.55 7.19 15.61
C ALA A 28 -17.73 7.50 14.69
N LEU A 29 -17.75 6.93 13.48
CA LEU A 29 -18.85 7.14 12.52
C LEU A 29 -20.20 6.63 13.05
N MET A 30 -20.20 5.47 13.71
CA MET A 30 -21.41 4.92 14.33
C MET A 30 -21.89 5.75 15.51
N LYS A 31 -20.97 6.26 16.35
CA LYS A 31 -21.31 7.19 17.45
C LYS A 31 -21.94 8.49 16.95
N HIS A 32 -21.59 8.94 15.75
CA HIS A 32 -22.21 10.09 15.10
C HIS A 32 -23.54 9.77 14.38
N GLY A 33 -24.11 8.58 14.62
CA GLY A 33 -25.44 8.20 14.11
C GLY A 33 -25.45 7.66 12.68
N MET A 34 -24.29 7.37 12.08
CA MET A 34 -24.24 6.77 10.76
C MET A 34 -24.70 5.29 10.81
N PRO A 35 -25.61 4.84 9.91
CA PRO A 35 -26.01 3.45 9.85
C PRO A 35 -24.81 2.53 9.61
N GLU A 36 -24.75 1.39 10.29
CA GLU A 36 -23.59 0.48 10.29
C GLU A 36 -23.10 0.12 8.87
N SER A 37 -24.01 -0.16 7.95
CA SER A 37 -23.67 -0.51 6.57
C SER A 37 -22.96 0.62 5.81
N GLN A 38 -23.33 1.87 6.08
CA GLN A 38 -22.70 3.06 5.52
C GLN A 38 -21.39 3.38 6.25
N ALA A 39 -21.41 3.32 7.59
CA ALA A 39 -20.25 3.56 8.45
C ALA A 39 -19.08 2.65 8.10
N ARG A 40 -19.34 1.38 7.79
CA ARG A 40 -18.30 0.44 7.36
C ARG A 40 -17.65 0.79 6.04
N ARG A 41 -18.45 1.18 5.04
CA ARG A 41 -17.93 1.59 3.73
C ARG A 41 -17.09 2.86 3.87
N ALA A 42 -17.62 3.85 4.59
CA ALA A 42 -16.93 5.10 4.86
C ALA A 42 -15.64 4.89 5.67
N ALA A 43 -15.66 4.05 6.71
CA ALA A 43 -14.48 3.72 7.50
C ALA A 43 -13.40 3.02 6.66
N VAL A 44 -13.78 2.09 5.78
CA VAL A 44 -12.83 1.46 4.85
C VAL A 44 -12.21 2.49 3.91
N GLU A 45 -13.02 3.35 3.29
CA GLU A 45 -12.52 4.38 2.37
C GLU A 45 -11.59 5.36 3.07
N PHE A 46 -11.98 5.82 4.27
CA PHE A 46 -11.17 6.69 5.10
C PHE A 46 -9.84 6.03 5.47
N THR A 47 -9.87 4.80 5.98
CA THR A 47 -8.68 4.04 6.38
C THR A 47 -7.74 3.84 5.20
N ILE A 48 -8.28 3.48 4.03
CA ILE A 48 -7.48 3.25 2.83
C ILE A 48 -6.75 4.52 2.41
N ASN A 49 -7.44 5.66 2.38
CA ASN A 49 -6.91 6.89 1.80
C ASN A 49 -6.06 7.71 2.77
N ASN A 50 -6.29 7.60 4.09
CA ASN A 50 -5.62 8.42 5.10
C ASN A 50 -4.66 7.63 6.01
N GLY A 51 -4.64 6.31 5.91
CA GLY A 51 -3.69 5.49 6.67
C GLY A 51 -2.28 5.54 6.10
N HIS A 52 -1.27 5.44 6.98
CA HIS A 52 0.15 5.44 6.61
C HIS A 52 0.84 4.13 6.99
N PRO A 53 0.51 3.00 6.34
CA PRO A 53 1.01 1.69 6.73
C PRO A 53 2.46 1.48 6.35
N HIS A 54 3.12 0.47 6.93
CA HIS A 54 4.35 -0.05 6.34
C HIS A 54 4.05 -0.83 5.04
N TYR A 55 5.06 -0.97 4.17
CA TYR A 55 4.89 -1.62 2.88
C TYR A 55 4.69 -3.15 2.95
N HIS A 56 4.93 -3.79 4.10
CA HIS A 56 4.73 -5.23 4.37
C HIS A 56 4.91 -6.11 3.13
N VAL A 57 6.11 -6.04 2.53
CA VAL A 57 6.49 -6.77 1.32
C VAL A 57 7.79 -7.52 1.53
N ASP A 58 7.98 -8.57 0.73
CA ASP A 58 9.22 -9.34 0.73
C ASP A 58 10.36 -8.54 0.07
N HIS A 59 11.54 -8.54 0.71
CA HIS A 59 12.70 -7.80 0.25
C HIS A 59 13.17 -8.23 -1.14
N GLU A 60 13.29 -9.53 -1.43
CA GLU A 60 13.73 -9.99 -2.76
C GLU A 60 12.76 -9.54 -3.85
N ARG A 61 11.46 -9.60 -3.55
CA ARG A 61 10.44 -9.10 -4.46
C ARG A 61 10.59 -7.59 -4.68
N ALA A 62 10.78 -6.82 -3.62
CA ALA A 62 10.99 -5.39 -3.69
C ALA A 62 12.22 -5.07 -4.57
N TYR A 63 13.34 -5.76 -4.35
CA TYR A 63 14.55 -5.63 -5.13
C TYR A 63 14.31 -5.86 -6.63
N ARG A 64 13.67 -6.98 -7.00
CA ARG A 64 13.37 -7.27 -8.40
C ARG A 64 12.47 -6.21 -9.05
N CYS A 65 11.43 -5.77 -8.34
CA CYS A 65 10.48 -4.77 -8.85
C CYS A 65 11.14 -3.39 -8.99
N VAL A 66 11.89 -2.94 -7.99
CA VAL A 66 12.56 -1.63 -7.98
C VAL A 66 13.65 -1.59 -9.05
N CYS A 67 14.51 -2.61 -9.15
CA CYS A 67 15.53 -2.69 -10.20
C CYS A 67 14.91 -2.63 -11.60
N HIS A 68 13.77 -3.28 -11.82
CA HIS A 68 13.07 -3.21 -13.11
C HIS A 68 12.55 -1.79 -13.40
N LEU A 69 11.96 -1.12 -12.40
CA LEU A 69 11.44 0.23 -12.56
C LEU A 69 12.55 1.25 -12.81
N LEU A 70 13.65 1.21 -12.03
CA LEU A 70 14.78 2.11 -12.21
C LEU A 70 15.44 1.96 -13.58
N LYS A 71 15.64 0.71 -14.05
CA LYS A 71 16.17 0.46 -15.41
C LYS A 71 15.24 0.97 -16.50
N ALA A 72 13.93 0.85 -16.30
CA ALA A 72 12.94 1.37 -17.25
C ALA A 72 12.95 2.91 -17.28
N GLU A 73 13.23 3.57 -16.17
CA GLU A 73 13.41 5.02 -16.10
C GLU A 73 14.71 5.47 -16.78
N GLU A 74 15.82 4.79 -16.55
CA GLU A 74 17.12 5.09 -17.20
C GLU A 74 17.02 5.00 -18.73
N LYS A 75 16.34 3.97 -19.25
CA LYS A 75 16.08 3.81 -20.70
C LYS A 75 15.16 4.89 -21.30
N LYS A 76 14.28 5.48 -20.50
CA LYS A 76 13.41 6.58 -20.94
C LYS A 76 14.15 7.90 -20.93
N ALA A 77 15.02 8.12 -19.94
CA ALA A 77 15.86 9.31 -19.86
C ALA A 77 16.83 9.41 -21.05
N SER A 78 17.35 8.28 -21.54
CA SER A 78 18.19 8.23 -22.74
C SER A 78 17.44 8.54 -24.05
N ASN A 79 16.11 8.41 -24.08
CA ASN A 79 15.26 8.77 -25.22
C ASN A 79 14.63 10.16 -24.95
N ALA A 80 15.43 11.21 -25.08
CA ALA A 80 15.10 12.57 -24.64
C ALA A 80 13.81 13.17 -25.26
N ARG A 81 12.71 13.16 -24.50
CA ARG A 81 11.78 14.28 -24.24
C ARG A 81 10.58 13.76 -23.46
N THR A 82 10.06 14.59 -22.56
CA THR A 82 8.91 14.32 -21.67
C THR A 82 9.27 13.63 -20.35
N PHE A 83 10.16 14.28 -19.60
CA PHE A 83 10.37 14.04 -18.16
C PHE A 83 9.24 14.62 -17.28
N ARG A 84 8.25 15.29 -17.87
CA ARG A 84 7.06 15.74 -17.15
C ARG A 84 5.91 14.80 -17.46
N THR A 85 4.94 14.68 -16.57
CA THR A 85 3.61 14.13 -16.89
C THR A 85 3.43 12.60 -17.06
N SER A 86 4.03 11.78 -16.20
CA SER A 86 3.31 10.58 -15.71
C SER A 86 3.22 10.51 -14.19
N LEU A 87 3.96 11.39 -13.50
CA LEU A 87 3.75 11.71 -12.09
C LEU A 87 2.82 12.93 -11.89
N GLU A 88 2.86 13.93 -12.78
CA GLU A 88 2.03 15.15 -12.71
C GLU A 88 0.73 15.10 -13.53
N MET A 89 0.66 14.27 -14.58
CA MET A 89 -0.59 14.05 -15.31
C MET A 89 -1.15 12.72 -14.85
N GLY A 90 -2.23 12.82 -14.09
CA GLY A 90 -2.97 11.76 -13.42
C GLY A 90 -2.51 10.36 -13.82
N LEU A 91 -1.81 9.69 -12.89
CA LEU A 91 -1.45 8.28 -12.97
C LEU A 91 -2.57 7.55 -13.74
N PRO A 92 -2.31 6.99 -14.94
CA PRO A 92 -3.30 6.15 -15.61
C PRO A 92 -3.79 5.15 -14.57
N LYS A 93 -5.11 4.82 -14.53
CA LYS A 93 -5.78 3.90 -13.58
C LYS A 93 -5.07 2.54 -13.47
N ARG A 94 -3.84 2.56 -12.98
CA ARG A 94 -2.89 1.46 -12.89
C ARG A 94 -3.21 0.80 -11.58
N ARG A 95 -3.27 -0.53 -11.62
CA ARG A 95 -3.63 -1.38 -10.49
C ARG A 95 -2.90 -0.86 -9.24
N LEU A 96 -3.59 -0.63 -8.13
CA LEU A 96 -3.05 -0.07 -6.86
C LEU A 96 -1.65 -0.59 -6.50
N ARG A 97 -1.43 -1.89 -6.74
CA ARG A 97 -0.13 -2.54 -6.55
C ARG A 97 1.03 -1.88 -7.30
N GLN A 98 0.81 -1.45 -8.54
CA GLN A 98 1.84 -0.75 -9.33
C GLN A 98 2.19 0.58 -8.69
N GLN A 99 1.20 1.33 -8.21
CA GLN A 99 1.41 2.62 -7.53
C GLN A 99 2.30 2.44 -6.29
N MET A 100 2.05 1.40 -5.48
CA MET A 100 2.92 1.04 -4.36
C MET A 100 4.38 0.84 -4.78
N TRP A 101 4.63 0.08 -5.85
CA TRP A 101 5.98 -0.18 -6.32
C TRP A 101 6.67 1.07 -6.88
N TYR A 102 5.92 1.96 -7.54
CA TYR A 102 6.44 3.26 -7.95
C TYR A 102 6.84 4.12 -6.75
N GLU A 103 6.01 4.15 -5.70
CA GLU A 103 6.33 4.91 -4.50
C GLU A 103 7.60 4.39 -3.81
N ILE A 104 7.73 3.07 -3.67
CA ILE A 104 8.96 2.44 -3.14
C ILE A 104 10.15 2.81 -4.02
N ALA A 105 10.02 2.68 -5.35
CA ALA A 105 11.11 2.97 -6.28
C ALA A 105 11.55 4.44 -6.23
N GLN A 106 10.63 5.39 -6.08
CA GLN A 106 10.96 6.81 -5.92
C GLN A 106 11.76 7.09 -4.66
N ARG A 107 11.36 6.50 -3.53
CA ARG A 107 12.10 6.62 -2.27
C ARG A 107 13.48 6.01 -2.38
N VAL A 108 13.59 4.84 -2.99
CA VAL A 108 14.87 4.18 -3.25
C VAL A 108 15.76 5.02 -4.19
N ALA A 109 15.20 5.60 -5.26
CA ALA A 109 15.94 6.49 -6.15
C ALA A 109 16.49 7.72 -5.41
N SER A 110 15.68 8.31 -4.53
CA SER A 110 16.12 9.45 -3.69
C SER A 110 17.29 9.07 -2.77
N LEU A 111 17.23 7.89 -2.13
CA LEU A 111 18.31 7.38 -1.28
C LEU A 111 19.56 6.98 -2.09
N ARG A 112 19.38 6.40 -3.27
CA ARG A 112 20.48 6.09 -4.19
C ARG A 112 21.25 7.35 -4.60
N ASN A 113 20.55 8.44 -4.88
CA ASN A 113 21.18 9.74 -5.18
C ASN A 113 21.97 10.31 -4.00
N ARG A 114 21.71 9.84 -2.78
CA ARG A 114 22.49 10.17 -1.57
C ARG A 114 23.65 9.19 -1.31
N GLY A 115 23.94 8.29 -2.26
CA GLY A 115 25.06 7.37 -2.20
C GLY A 115 24.75 5.98 -1.61
N MET A 116 23.50 5.68 -1.24
CA MET A 116 23.13 4.33 -0.79
C MET A 116 23.05 3.33 -1.95
N SER A 117 23.49 2.09 -1.72
CA SER A 117 23.23 1.00 -2.66
C SER A 117 21.73 0.66 -2.71
N ILE A 118 21.27 0.08 -3.83
CA ILE A 118 19.85 -0.29 -4.00
C ILE A 118 19.35 -1.24 -2.89
N PRO A 119 20.08 -2.32 -2.50
CA PRO A 119 19.65 -3.18 -1.41
C PRO A 119 19.49 -2.41 -0.08
N GLN A 120 20.50 -1.62 0.31
CA GLN A 120 20.45 -0.83 1.54
C GLN A 120 19.31 0.19 1.55
N ALA A 121 19.08 0.85 0.41
CA ALA A 121 17.97 1.78 0.27
C ALA A 121 16.60 1.08 0.37
N ILE A 122 16.48 -0.15 -0.11
CA ILE A 122 15.24 -0.92 0.02
C ILE A 122 15.04 -1.32 1.48
N ASP A 123 16.05 -1.87 2.16
CA ASP A 123 15.97 -2.21 3.58
C ASP A 123 15.53 -0.99 4.40
N HIS A 124 16.18 0.16 4.16
CA HIS A 124 15.83 1.42 4.81
C HIS A 124 14.36 1.81 4.57
N VAL A 125 13.87 1.72 3.33
CA VAL A 125 12.47 2.04 3.00
C VAL A 125 11.49 1.05 3.62
N LEU A 126 11.79 -0.24 3.65
CA LEU A 126 10.87 -1.23 4.20
C LEU A 126 10.78 -1.16 5.73
N GLU A 127 11.87 -0.76 6.40
CA GLU A 127 11.95 -0.69 7.85
C GLU A 127 11.50 0.66 8.44
N HIS A 128 11.84 1.77 7.77
CA HIS A 128 11.71 3.11 8.38
C HIS A 128 10.66 3.99 7.70
N CYS A 129 10.25 3.66 6.47
CA CYS A 129 9.32 4.49 5.71
C CYS A 129 7.87 3.99 5.82
N ARG A 130 6.95 4.93 5.99
CA ARG A 130 5.50 4.70 5.87
C ARG A 130 5.01 4.98 4.46
N ALA A 131 4.15 4.12 3.92
CA ALA A 131 3.45 4.33 2.66
C ALA A 131 2.50 5.53 2.74
N SER A 132 2.24 6.14 1.59
CA SER A 132 1.30 7.25 1.48
C SER A 132 -0.14 6.87 1.82
N ARG A 133 -0.51 5.61 1.55
CA ARG A 133 -1.86 5.04 1.72
C ARG A 133 -1.81 3.51 1.82
N PHE A 134 -2.93 2.88 2.13
CA PHE A 134 -3.06 1.45 1.87
C PHE A 134 -3.29 1.18 0.37
N PHE A 135 -2.48 0.28 -0.19
CA PHE A 135 -2.58 -0.15 -1.59
C PHE A 135 -3.46 -1.39 -1.77
N ILE A 136 -4.66 -1.34 -1.21
CA ILE A 136 -5.68 -2.40 -1.30
C ILE A 136 -6.99 -1.82 -1.85
N SER A 137 -7.78 -2.63 -2.55
CA SER A 137 -9.09 -2.18 -3.02
C SER A 137 -10.11 -2.19 -1.88
N PRO A 138 -11.07 -1.24 -1.85
CA PRO A 138 -12.15 -1.24 -0.86
C PRO A 138 -12.92 -2.55 -0.82
N ALA A 139 -13.20 -3.14 -1.99
CA ALA A 139 -13.84 -4.45 -2.09
C ALA A 139 -13.04 -5.57 -1.41
N THR A 140 -11.70 -5.56 -1.54
CA THR A 140 -10.84 -6.53 -0.86
C THR A 140 -10.87 -6.32 0.66
N ALA A 141 -10.81 -5.06 1.11
CA ALA A 141 -10.87 -4.73 2.53
C ALA A 141 -12.19 -5.21 3.16
N LEU A 142 -13.34 -4.89 2.53
CA LEU A 142 -14.66 -5.30 3.02
C LEU A 142 -14.88 -6.81 3.04
N THR A 143 -14.31 -7.54 2.08
CA THR A 143 -14.55 -8.99 1.94
C THR A 143 -13.57 -9.85 2.73
N LYS A 144 -12.30 -9.42 2.85
CA LYS A 144 -11.22 -10.25 3.40
C LYS A 144 -10.66 -9.77 4.73
N ILE A 145 -10.70 -8.47 4.99
CA ILE A 145 -10.08 -7.87 6.19
C ILE A 145 -11.15 -7.55 7.23
N CYS A 146 -12.24 -6.93 6.79
CA CYS A 146 -13.36 -6.53 7.63
C CYS A 146 -14.64 -7.27 7.19
N PRO A 147 -14.66 -8.63 7.18
CA PRO A 147 -15.84 -9.37 6.74
C PRO A 147 -17.05 -9.00 7.59
N GLN A 148 -18.25 -9.02 6.99
CA GLN A 148 -19.46 -8.98 7.82
C GLN A 148 -19.49 -10.25 8.65
N SER A 149 -19.61 -10.14 9.97
CA SER A 149 -19.96 -11.26 10.82
C SER A 149 -21.25 -11.87 10.27
N ARG A 150 -21.18 -13.03 9.61
CA ARG A 150 -22.37 -13.83 9.26
C ARG A 150 -22.91 -14.50 10.53
N THR A 151 -23.32 -13.70 11.51
CA THR A 151 -23.97 -14.20 12.73
C THR A 151 -24.83 -13.12 13.38
N ARG A 152 -25.89 -12.74 12.66
CA ARG A 152 -27.22 -12.54 13.25
C ARG A 152 -28.17 -13.53 12.57
N ALA A 153 -27.87 -14.82 12.74
CA ALA A 153 -28.86 -15.86 12.61
C ALA A 153 -29.22 -16.26 14.05
N LEU A 154 -30.51 -16.20 14.38
CA LEU A 154 -31.15 -16.50 15.67
C LEU A 154 -31.07 -15.39 16.73
N ARG A 155 -31.93 -14.38 16.58
CA ARG A 155 -32.75 -13.87 17.68
C ARG A 155 -34.16 -13.64 17.16
#